data_AF-A0A2E1J1R9-F1
#
_entry.id   AF-A0A2E1J1R9-F1
#
_cell.length_a   1.000
_cell.length_b   1.000
_cell.length_c   1.000
_cell.angle_alpha   90.00
_cell.angle_beta   90.00
_cell.angle_gamma   90.00
#
_symmetry.space_group_name_H-M   'P 1'
#
loop_
_entity.id
_entity.type
_entity.pdbx_description
1 polymer ?
#
loop_
_entity_poly.entity_id
_entity_poly.type
_entity_poly.pdbx_seq_one_letter_code
_entity_poly.pdbx_strand_id
1 'polypeptide(L)' 'MKKVVYSPGEPSGIGIDLIIKLSNSKQWEALNIPVLTLSDPTLLNERARLINQKIKIENIE' A
#
# COMPACT_ATOMS: atom_id res chain seq x y z
N MET A 1 -13.63 4.97 -12.51
CA MET A 1 -12.15 4.94 -12.43
C MET A 1 -11.73 3.49 -12.21
N LYS A 2 -10.71 3.00 -12.94
CA LYS A 2 -10.22 1.63 -12.74
C LYS A 2 -9.50 1.55 -11.39
N LYS A 3 -9.70 0.47 -10.66
CA LYS A 3 -9.01 0.18 -9.39
C LYS A 3 -8.15 -1.07 -9.59
N VAL A 4 -6.97 -1.09 -8.98
CA VAL A 4 -6.12 -2.29 -8.94
C VAL A 4 -6.22 -2.88 -7.54
N VAL A 5 -6.65 -4.14 -7.47
CA VAL A 5 -6.65 -4.90 -6.22
C VAL A 5 -5.32 -5.60 -6.07
N TYR A 6 -4.68 -5.44 -4.92
CA TYR A 6 -3.40 -6.04 -4.58
C TYR A 6 -3.52 -6.86 -3.29
N SER A 7 -3.01 -8.09 -3.31
CA SER A 7 -2.80 -8.87 -2.09
C SER A 7 -1.29 -8.96 -1.86
N PRO A 8 -0.77 -8.49 -0.71
CA PRO A 8 0.67 -8.54 -0.42
C PRO A 8 1.23 -9.95 -0.22
N GLY A 9 0.34 -10.97 -0.12
CA GLY A 9 0.73 -12.33 0.20
C GLY A 9 1.12 -12.47 1.67
N GLU A 10 2.31 -12.98 1.93
CA GLU A 10 2.82 -13.28 3.27
C GLU A 10 3.09 -11.99 4.09
N PRO A 11 2.44 -11.79 5.26
CA PRO A 11 2.62 -10.60 6.12
C PRO A 11 4.06 -10.38 6.57
N SER A 12 4.79 -11.47 6.80
CA SER A 12 6.19 -11.45 7.24
C SER A 12 7.16 -11.09 6.11
N GLY A 13 6.68 -11.14 4.86
CA GLY A 13 7.46 -10.88 3.66
C GLY A 13 7.54 -9.39 3.29
N ILE A 14 8.15 -9.12 2.15
CA ILE A 14 8.39 -7.76 1.66
C ILE A 14 7.20 -7.17 0.89
N GLY A 15 6.15 -7.94 0.62
CA GLY A 15 5.01 -7.50 -0.19
C GLY A 15 4.35 -6.22 0.35
N ILE A 16 4.27 -6.09 1.68
CA ILE A 16 3.74 -4.90 2.35
C ILE A 16 4.60 -3.66 2.07
N ASP A 17 5.92 -3.79 2.14
CA ASP A 17 6.83 -2.68 1.86
C ASP A 17 6.79 -2.28 0.39
N LEU A 18 6.69 -3.26 -0.50
CA LEU A 18 6.61 -3.03 -1.94
C LEU A 18 5.36 -2.22 -2.28
N ILE A 19 4.20 -2.56 -1.70
CA ILE A 19 2.97 -1.83 -1.99
C ILE A 19 2.99 -0.42 -1.40
N ILE A 20 3.56 -0.23 -0.21
CA ILE A 20 3.76 1.10 0.40
C ILE A 20 4.68 1.97 -0.48
N LYS A 21 5.81 1.41 -0.95
CA LYS A 21 6.73 2.14 -1.82
C LYS A 21 6.10 2.46 -3.17
N LEU A 22 5.32 1.53 -3.72
CA LEU A 22 4.63 1.72 -4.98
C LEU A 22 3.57 2.82 -4.87
N SER A 23 2.75 2.80 -3.81
CA SER A 23 1.69 3.80 -3.60
C SER A 23 2.24 5.22 -3.43
N ASN A 24 3.46 5.36 -2.93
CA ASN A 24 4.14 6.66 -2.77
C ASN A 24 5.03 7.04 -3.97
N SER A 25 5.07 6.23 -5.03
CA SER A 25 5.91 6.51 -6.19
C SER A 25 5.27 7.56 -7.11
N LYS A 26 6.09 8.45 -7.67
CA LYS A 26 5.66 9.45 -8.67
C LYS A 26 5.03 8.79 -9.90
N GLN A 27 5.52 7.61 -10.25
CA GLN A 27 4.99 6.82 -11.37
C GLN A 27 3.56 6.38 -11.09
N TRP A 28 3.27 5.90 -9.88
CA TRP A 28 1.92 5.47 -9.52
C TRP A 28 0.96 6.66 -9.39
N GLU A 29 1.44 7.77 -8.83
CA GLU A 29 0.70 9.04 -8.80
C GLU A 29 0.32 9.50 -10.22
N ALA A 30 1.26 9.46 -11.18
CA ALA A 30 1.02 9.84 -12.56
C ALA A 30 -0.02 8.94 -13.29
N LEU A 31 -0.17 7.68 -12.86
CA LEU A 31 -1.19 6.78 -13.41
C LEU A 31 -2.60 7.16 -12.92
N ASN A 32 -2.72 7.87 -11.80
CA ASN A 32 -3.99 8.24 -11.17
C ASN A 32 -4.95 7.03 -11.00
N ILE A 33 -4.38 5.89 -10.60
CA ILE A 33 -5.11 4.65 -10.34
C ILE A 33 -4.98 4.31 -8.85
N PRO A 34 -6.08 4.21 -8.09
CA PRO A 34 -6.01 3.78 -6.71
C PRO A 34 -5.52 2.33 -6.57
N VAL A 35 -4.64 2.08 -5.59
CA VAL A 35 -4.36 0.75 -5.08
C VAL A 35 -5.36 0.41 -3.99
N LEU A 36 -6.09 -0.68 -4.16
CA LEU A 36 -6.85 -1.30 -3.09
C LEU A 36 -6.09 -2.52 -2.59
N THR A 37 -5.57 -2.46 -1.36
CA THR A 37 -4.84 -3.57 -0.76
C THR A 37 -5.74 -4.38 0.18
N LEU A 38 -5.67 -5.71 0.08
CA LEU A 38 -6.33 -6.62 1.02
C LEU A 38 -5.34 -6.93 2.15
N SER A 39 -5.36 -6.13 3.22
CA SER A 39 -4.34 -6.21 4.27
C SER A 39 -4.84 -5.64 5.60
N ASP A 40 -4.17 -6.02 6.68
CA ASP A 40 -4.38 -5.40 8.00
C ASP A 40 -3.84 -3.95 7.99
N PRO A 41 -4.67 -2.93 8.29
CA PRO A 41 -4.23 -1.54 8.33
C PRO A 41 -3.18 -1.25 9.41
N THR A 42 -3.17 -2.01 10.51
CA THR A 42 -2.15 -1.92 11.56
C THR A 42 -0.79 -2.32 11.01
N LEU A 43 -0.72 -3.46 10.31
CA LEU A 43 0.50 -3.96 9.68
C LEU A 43 1.05 -2.95 8.65
N LEU A 44 0.19 -2.37 7.82
CA LEU A 44 0.59 -1.34 6.86
C LEU A 44 1.22 -0.13 7.55
N ASN A 45 0.61 0.37 8.62
CA ASN A 45 1.14 1.52 9.38
C ASN A 45 2.47 1.20 10.06
N GLU A 46 2.60 0.01 10.67
CA GLU A 46 3.84 -0.42 11.30
C GLU A 46 4.98 -0.58 10.29
N ARG A 47 4.71 -1.27 9.17
CA ARG A 47 5.69 -1.43 8.09
C ARG A 47 6.09 -0.08 7.49
N ALA A 48 5.14 0.83 7.26
CA ALA A 48 5.41 2.18 6.77
C ALA A 48 6.35 2.96 7.70
N ARG A 49 6.12 2.87 9.02
CA ARG A 49 6.99 3.47 10.04
C ARG A 49 8.41 2.87 10.00
N LEU A 50 8.54 1.55 9.87
CA LEU A 50 9.83 0.87 9.78
C LEU A 50 10.65 1.31 8.57
N ILE A 51 10.00 1.58 7.44
CA ILE A 51 10.66 2.03 6.20
C ILE A 51 10.65 3.55 6.02
N ASN A 52 10.29 4.31 7.06
CA ASN A 52 10.22 5.79 7.08
C ASN A 52 9.40 6.39 5.92
N GLN A 53 8.26 5.77 5.61
CA GLN A 53 7.29 6.23 4.61
C GLN A 53 6.03 6.77 5.30
N LYS A 54 5.48 7.86 4.76
CA LYS A 54 4.16 8.37 5.18
C LYS A 54 3.10 7.80 4.25
N ILE A 55 2.06 7.18 4.78
CA ILE A 55 0.92 6.67 4.01
C ILE A 55 -0.39 7.20 4.60
N LYS A 56 -1.40 7.33 3.75
CA LYS A 56 -2.79 7.54 4.15
C LYS A 56 -3.57 6.28 3.81
N ILE A 57 -4.24 5.70 4.80
CA ILE A 57 -5.08 4.52 4.63
C ILE A 57 -6.53 4.98 4.74
N GLU A 58 -7.33 4.66 3.73
CA GLU A 58 -8.79 4.85 3.74
C GLU A 58 -9.42 3.46 3.66
N ASN A 59 -10.22 3.11 4.67
CA ASN A 59 -10.99 1.88 4.65
C ASN A 59 -12.14 2.03 3.66
N ILE A 60 -12.43 0.97 2.89
CA ILE A 60 -13.62 0.91 2.05
C ILE A 60 -14.69 0.17 2.84
N GLU A 61 -15.79 0.86 3.13
CA GLU A 61 -17.03 0.28 3.66
C GLU A 61 -17.81 -0.47 2.56
#